data_AF-A0A349EJ43-F1
#
_entry.id   AF-A0A349EJ43-F1
#
_cell.length_a   1.000
_cell.length_b   1.000
_cell.length_c   1.000
_cell.angle_alpha   90.00
_cell.angle_beta   90.00
_cell.angle_gamma   90.00
#
_symmetry.space_group_name_H-M   'P 1'
#
loop_
_entity.id
_entity.type
_entity.pdbx_description
1 polymer ?
#
loop_
_entity_poly.entity_id
_entity_poly.type
_entity_poly.pdbx_seq_one_letter_code
_entity_poly.pdbx_strand_id
1 'polypeptide(L)' 'MQELTEILPDNTWLERLQIKGDTLQLIGQSTSASALVSVIEESKWLSGAAFASPVTNDRRTGKERFVLGARVAVEPQ' A
#
# COMPACT_ATOMS: atom_id res chain seq x y z
N MET A 1 0.93 -14.60 -9.67
CA MET A 1 0.70 -13.22 -10.20
C MET A 1 -0.77 -12.77 -10.04
N GLN A 2 -1.51 -13.32 -9.06
CA GLN A 2 -2.91 -12.96 -8.78
C GLN A 2 -3.13 -12.49 -7.33
N GLU A 3 -2.15 -12.68 -6.43
CA GLU A 3 -2.36 -12.37 -5.00
C GLU A 3 -2.18 -10.88 -4.64
N LEU A 4 -1.53 -10.07 -5.48
CA LEU A 4 -1.40 -8.64 -5.20
C LEU A 4 -2.68 -7.84 -5.54
N THR A 5 -3.62 -8.46 -6.26
CA THR A 5 -4.86 -7.82 -6.73
C THR A 5 -6.03 -8.06 -5.77
N GLU A 6 -5.98 -9.07 -4.90
CA GLU A 6 -7.06 -9.37 -3.94
C GLU A 6 -6.93 -8.58 -2.62
N ILE A 7 -5.74 -8.10 -2.29
CA ILE A 7 -5.47 -7.37 -1.03
C ILE A 7 -5.84 -5.88 -1.14
N LEU A 8 -5.87 -5.33 -2.36
CA LEU A 8 -6.21 -3.93 -2.54
C LEU A 8 -7.74 -3.79 -2.60
N PRO A 9 -8.36 -3.03 -1.67
CA PRO A 9 -9.80 -2.83 -1.72
C PRO A 9 -10.19 -2.23 -3.08
N ASP A 10 -11.34 -2.64 -3.63
CA ASP A 10 -11.83 -2.28 -4.99
C ASP A 10 -11.75 -0.78 -5.33
N ASN A 11 -11.64 0.07 -4.31
CA ASN A 11 -11.52 1.52 -4.43
C ASN A 11 -10.08 2.06 -4.41
N THR A 12 -9.06 1.21 -4.54
CA THR A 12 -7.65 1.58 -4.52
C THR A 12 -7.02 1.48 -5.90
N TRP A 13 -6.53 2.60 -6.40
CA TRP A 13 -5.82 2.68 -7.66
C TRP A 13 -4.31 2.82 -7.40
N LEU A 14 -3.53 1.85 -7.83
CA LEU A 14 -2.07 1.92 -7.74
C LEU A 14 -1.51 2.64 -8.96
N GLU A 15 -0.84 3.77 -8.74
CA GLU A 15 -0.18 4.54 -9.80
C GLU A 15 1.23 4.02 -10.06
N ARG A 16 1.92 3.59 -9.00
CA ARG A 16 3.28 3.07 -9.10
C ARG A 16 3.58 2.09 -7.96
N LEU A 17 4.17 0.97 -8.34
CA LEU A 17 4.79 0.00 -7.45
C LEU A 17 6.31 0.08 -7.64
N GLN A 18 7.05 0.22 -6.55
CA GLN A 18 8.51 0.07 -6.55
C GLN A 18 8.91 -0.99 -5.55
N ILE A 19 9.82 -1.87 -5.95
CA ILE A 19 10.40 -2.89 -5.09
C ILE A 19 11.91 -2.68 -5.10
N LYS A 20 12.51 -2.54 -3.93
CA LYS A 20 13.94 -2.37 -3.73
C LYS A 20 14.41 -3.32 -2.63
N GLY A 21 14.99 -4.45 -3.04
CA GLY A 21 15.41 -5.49 -2.11
C GLY A 21 14.22 -6.05 -1.34
N ASP A 22 14.21 -5.81 -0.03
CA ASP A 22 13.14 -6.17 0.91
C ASP A 22 12.08 -5.08 1.09
N THR A 23 12.27 -3.90 0.50
CA THR A 23 11.38 -2.76 0.70
C THR A 23 10.44 -2.58 -0.49
N LEU A 24 9.16 -2.44 -0.19
CA LEU A 24 8.08 -2.17 -1.11
C LEU A 24 7.63 -0.71 -0.95
N GLN A 25 7.40 -0.01 -2.05
CA GLN A 25 6.77 1.30 -2.05
C GLN A 25 5.59 1.31 -3.02
N LEU A 26 4.43 1.63 -2.48
CA LEU A 26 3.15 1.72 -3.16
C LEU A 26 2.76 3.19 -3.23
N ILE A 27 2.56 3.70 -4.44
CA ILE A 27 2.10 5.06 -4.69
C ILE A 27 0.78 4.95 -5.44
N GLY A 28 -0.24 5.62 -4.94
CA GLY A 28 -1.55 5.55 -5.56
C GLY A 28 -2.59 6.43 -4.88
N GLN A 29 -3.84 6.15 -5.20
CA GLN A 29 -5.02 6.82 -4.66
C GLN A 29 -5.98 5.80 -4.08
N SER A 30 -6.45 6.02 -2.86
CA SER A 30 -7.45 5.18 -2.19
C SER A 30 -8.59 6.03 -1.65
N THR A 31 -9.78 5.47 -1.51
CA THR A 31 -10.84 6.11 -0.71
C THR A 31 -10.50 6.19 0.78
N SER A 32 -9.63 5.29 1.26
CA SER A 32 -9.11 5.31 2.63
C SER A 32 -7.68 4.78 2.61
N ALA A 33 -6.71 5.69 2.58
CA ALA A 33 -5.31 5.35 2.63
C ALA A 33 -4.96 4.70 3.99
N SER A 34 -5.54 5.20 5.07
CA SER A 34 -5.36 4.71 6.43
C SER A 34 -5.70 3.23 6.56
N ALA A 35 -6.75 2.77 5.88
CA ALA A 35 -7.16 1.36 5.89
C ALA A 35 -6.13 0.44 5.23
N LEU A 36 -5.34 0.94 4.26
CA LEU A 36 -4.31 0.14 3.59
C LEU A 36 -3.17 -0.25 4.54
N VAL A 37 -2.86 0.59 5.53
CA VAL A 37 -1.87 0.27 6.57
C VAL A 37 -2.34 -0.95 7.36
N SER A 38 -3.59 -0.94 7.83
CA SER A 38 -4.18 -2.07 8.57
C SER A 38 -4.17 -3.36 7.74
N VAL A 39 -4.58 -3.28 6.47
CA VAL A 39 -4.59 -4.45 5.57
C VAL A 39 -3.19 -5.03 5.37
N ILE A 40 -2.16 -4.18 5.27
CA ILE A 40 -0.78 -4.63 5.11
C ILE A 40 -0.21 -5.20 6.40
N GLU A 41 -0.52 -4.61 7.55
CA GLU A 41 -0.16 -5.16 8.86
C GLU A 41 -0.87 -6.49 9.18
N GLU A 42 -2.05 -6.74 8.61
CA GLU A 42 -2.74 -8.03 8.68
C GLU A 42 -2.09 -9.11 7.76
N SER A 43 -1.23 -8.71 6.84
CA SER A 43 -0.55 -9.63 5.93
C SER A 43 0.61 -10.35 6.63
N LYS A 44 0.72 -11.66 6.42
CA LYS A 44 1.86 -12.45 6.92
C LYS A 44 3.18 -12.21 6.17
N TRP A 45 3.09 -11.61 4.99
CA TRP A 45 4.24 -11.44 4.08
C TRP A 45 4.78 -10.01 4.08
N LEU A 46 4.03 -9.08 4.65
CA LEU A 46 4.36 -7.66 4.66
C LEU A 46 4.36 -7.16 6.11
N SER A 47 5.29 -6.28 6.44
CA SER A 47 5.40 -5.70 7.78
C SER A 47 5.94 -4.29 7.72
N GLY A 48 5.66 -3.51 8.76
CA GLY A 48 6.18 -2.14 8.88
C GLY A 48 5.60 -1.22 7.83
N ALA A 49 4.29 -1.33 7.58
CA ALA A 49 3.58 -0.42 6.70
C ALA A 49 3.54 0.98 7.31
N ALA A 50 4.10 1.95 6.59
CA ALA A 50 4.14 3.33 7.02
C ALA A 50 4.01 4.28 5.83
N PHE A 51 3.35 5.41 6.03
CA PHE A 51 3.30 6.44 5.00
C PHE A 51 4.66 7.11 4.84
N ALA A 52 5.26 6.97 3.66
CA ALA A 52 6.52 7.64 3.33
C ALA A 52 6.31 9.14 3.02
N SER A 53 5.06 9.58 2.85
CA SER A 53 4.68 10.98 2.63
C SER A 53 3.31 11.25 3.26
N PRO A 54 3.01 12.49 3.68
CA PRO A 54 1.67 12.86 4.13
C PRO A 54 0.61 12.48 3.10
N VAL A 55 -0.47 11.87 3.57
CA VAL A 55 -1.63 11.54 2.73
C VAL A 55 -2.30 12.86 2.32
N THR A 56 -2.56 13.01 1.02
CA THR A 56 -3.19 14.23 0.48
C THR A 56 -4.50 13.88 -0.20
N ASN A 57 -5.50 14.74 -0.08
CA ASN A 57 -6.78 14.51 -0.79
C ASN A 57 -6.71 15.11 -2.20
N ASP A 58 -6.96 14.28 -3.22
CA ASP A 58 -7.07 14.67 -4.61
C ASP A 58 -8.48 15.19 -4.88
N ARG A 59 -8.61 16.52 -5.05
CA ARG A 59 -9.90 17.19 -5.30
C ARG A 59 -10.57 16.78 -6.62
N ARG A 60 -9.83 16.24 -7.58
CA ARG A 60 -10.37 15.83 -8.89
C ARG A 60 -11.09 14.49 -8.78
N THR A 61 -10.57 13.59 -7.96
CA THR A 61 -11.12 12.22 -7.80
C THR A 61 -11.88 12.04 -6.47
N GLY A 62 -11.70 12.95 -5.52
CA GLY A 62 -12.19 12.83 -4.14
C GLY A 62 -11.46 11.78 -3.31
N LYS A 63 -10.37 11.20 -3.84
CA LYS A 63 -9.61 10.12 -3.18
C LYS A 63 -8.37 10.66 -2.49
N GLU A 64 -7.83 9.88 -1.57
CA GLU A 64 -6.59 10.14 -0.85
C GLU A 64 -5.38 9.59 -1.63
N ARG A 65 -4.51 10.48 -2.10
CA ARG A 65 -3.17 10.13 -2.58
C ARG A 65 -2.29 9.72 -1.43
N PHE A 66 -1.72 8.54 -1.55
CA PHE A 66 -0.83 7.96 -0.56
C PHE A 66 0.50 7.54 -1.20
N VAL A 67 1.54 7.60 -0.38
CA VAL A 67 2.80 6.91 -0.63
C VAL A 67 3.06 6.05 0.58
N LEU A 68 2.92 4.74 0.42
CA LEU A 68 3.05 3.77 1.48
C LEU A 68 4.33 2.96 1.26
N GLY A 69 5.20 2.92 2.26
CA GLY A 69 6.31 2.00 2.33
C GLY A 69 5.94 0.80 3.18
N ALA A 70 6.39 -0.39 2.81
CA ALA A 70 6.29 -1.60 3.59
C ALA A 70 7.56 -2.45 3.37
N ARG A 71 7.82 -3.44 4.22
CA ARG A 71 8.87 -4.43 3.99
C ARG A 71 8.27 -5.79 3.76
N VAL A 72 8.86 -6.54 2.82
CA VAL A 72 8.54 -7.93 2.59
C VAL A 72 9.24 -8.75 3.67
N ALA A 73 8.44 -9.20 4.64
CA ALA A 73 8.88 -10.21 5.59
C ALA A 73 8.76 -11.55 4.88
N VAL A 74 9.88 -12.03 4.33
CA VAL A 74 9.98 -13.43 3.92
C VAL A 74 9.89 -14.22 5.22
N GLU A 75 8.77 -14.87 5.51
CA GLU A 75 8.70 -15.77 6.67
C GLU A 75 9.67 -16.93 6.39
N PRO A 76 10.79 -17.06 7.13
CA PRO A 76 11.59 -18.27 7.08
C PRO A 76 10.87 -19.28 7.99
N GLN A 77 10.23 -20.28 7.39
CA GLN A 77 9.95 -21.54 8.08
C GLN A 77 11.16 -22.46 7.95
#